data_AF-A0A3S3MBB6-F1
#
_entry.id   AF-A0A3S3MBB6-F1
#
_cell.length_a   1.000
_cell.length_b   1.000
_cell.length_c   1.000
_cell.angle_alpha   90.00
_cell.angle_beta   90.00
_cell.angle_gamma   90.00
#
_symmetry.space_group_name_H-M   'P 1'
#
loop_
_entity.id
_entity.type
_entity.pdbx_description
1 polymer ?
#
loop_
_entity_poly.entity_id
_entity_poly.type
_entity_poly.pdbx_seq_one_letter_code
_entity_poly.pdbx_strand_id
1 'polypeptide(L)'
;MDLVSFAVELLASDSSDEQLTGVEPGFFKSFKQFSDDTLRKIGTSIPVMERLVEMLNWKYPSEEEIRKSTAEIISKLTGKKQNSLRVAAIPGAMESISSLLHLGRNSSCAHNEINQKTDITDHVHYEFSSFNLLGLLILKKLAHDHDNCGKMGNTRGLLPKIIDFTHAG
;
A
#
# COMPACT_ATOMS: atom_id res chain seq x y z
N MET A 1 27.28 7.84 -2.93
CA MET A 1 25.94 7.49 -2.42
C MET A 1 24.94 7.86 -3.49
N ASP A 2 24.13 6.92 -3.97
CA ASP A 2 23.05 7.25 -4.94
C ASP A 2 21.76 7.60 -4.17
N LEU A 3 20.89 8.43 -4.76
CA LEU A 3 19.64 8.90 -4.13
C LEU A 3 18.75 7.73 -3.66
N VAL A 4 18.86 6.60 -4.36
CA VAL A 4 18.10 5.37 -4.09
C VAL A 4 18.62 4.64 -2.86
N SER A 5 19.93 4.62 -2.64
CA SER A 5 20.56 3.98 -1.49
C SER A 5 20.33 4.82 -0.25
N PHE A 6 20.39 6.14 -0.39
CA PHE A 6 19.95 7.07 0.66
C PHE A 6 18.47 6.86 1.01
N ALA A 7 17.60 6.74 0.00
CA ALA A 7 16.19 6.44 0.19
C ALA A 7 15.94 5.11 0.91
N VAL A 8 16.67 4.06 0.51
CA VAL A 8 16.59 2.72 1.11
C VAL A 8 17.06 2.75 2.56
N GLU A 9 18.15 3.46 2.86
CA GLU A 9 18.66 3.63 4.22
C GLU A 9 17.68 4.45 5.08
N LEU A 10 17.08 5.51 4.54
CA LEU A 10 16.06 6.31 5.22
C LEU A 10 14.81 5.49 5.54
N LEU A 11 14.35 4.65 4.60
CA LEU A 11 13.23 3.73 4.81
C LEU A 11 13.54 2.60 5.80
N ALA A 12 14.82 2.22 5.93
CA ALA A 12 15.26 1.18 6.86
C ALA A 12 15.64 1.71 8.25
N SER A 13 15.62 3.03 8.46
CA SER A 13 15.91 3.66 9.76
C SER A 13 14.69 3.53 10.70
N ASP A 14 14.92 3.34 12.00
CA ASP A 14 13.88 3.29 13.05
C ASP A 14 13.53 4.69 13.63
N SER A 15 14.17 5.74 13.13
CA SER A 15 14.02 7.13 13.59
C SER A 15 12.74 7.78 13.07
N SER A 16 11.67 7.78 13.87
CA SER A 16 10.39 8.43 13.52
C SER A 16 10.49 9.95 13.28
N ASP A 17 11.51 10.62 13.81
CA ASP A 17 11.64 12.09 13.80
C ASP A 17 12.36 12.64 12.54
N GLU A 18 13.12 11.80 11.82
CA GLU A 18 13.70 12.13 10.50
C GLU A 18 12.80 11.71 9.33
N GLN A 19 11.76 10.92 9.58
CA GLN A 19 10.93 10.28 8.55
C GLN A 19 9.76 11.13 8.05
N LEU A 20 9.25 12.08 8.86
CA LEU A 20 8.07 12.90 8.54
C LEU A 20 8.44 14.32 8.06
N THR A 21 9.66 14.79 8.34
CA THR A 21 10.12 16.15 8.04
C THR A 21 11.02 16.24 6.80
N GLY A 22 11.60 15.13 6.35
CA GLY A 22 12.56 15.09 5.24
C GLY A 22 12.08 14.43 3.95
N VAL A 23 10.93 13.74 3.97
CA VAL A 23 10.39 13.07 2.78
C VAL A 23 9.52 14.06 2.00
N GLU A 24 10.17 14.95 1.27
CA GLU A 24 9.50 15.88 0.36
C GLU A 24 8.56 15.08 -0.58
N PRO A 25 7.33 15.53 -0.87
CA PRO A 25 6.46 14.87 -1.86
C PRO A 25 7.13 14.65 -3.24
N GLY A 26 8.20 15.40 -3.54
CA GLY A 26 9.09 15.21 -4.69
C GLY A 26 9.95 13.94 -4.64
N PHE A 27 10.25 13.42 -3.44
CA PHE A 27 10.95 12.16 -3.22
C PHE A 27 10.21 11.03 -3.90
N PHE A 28 8.94 10.79 -3.56
CA PHE A 28 8.11 9.73 -4.14
C PHE A 28 7.78 9.93 -5.63
N LYS A 29 7.78 11.18 -6.13
CA LYS A 29 7.71 11.43 -7.59
C LYS A 29 8.91 10.83 -8.33
N SER A 30 10.09 10.79 -7.70
CA SER A 30 11.28 10.12 -8.25
C SER A 30 11.13 8.59 -8.27
N PHE A 31 10.26 8.00 -7.44
CA PHE A 31 10.00 6.55 -7.38
C PHE A 31 9.17 6.06 -8.58
N LYS A 32 8.43 6.94 -9.26
CA LYS A 32 7.68 6.59 -10.48
C LYS A 32 8.61 6.12 -11.61
N GLN A 33 9.87 6.55 -11.62
CA GLN A 33 10.87 6.23 -12.64
C GLN A 33 11.91 5.19 -12.20
N PHE A 34 11.58 4.31 -11.24
CA PHE A 34 12.53 3.30 -10.82
C PHE A 34 13.09 2.45 -11.97
N SER A 35 14.42 2.43 -12.07
CA SER A 35 15.13 1.46 -12.88
C SER A 35 14.94 0.05 -12.28
N ASP A 36 15.12 -0.96 -13.13
CA ASP A 36 15.06 -2.35 -12.70
C ASP A 36 16.10 -2.69 -11.60
N ASP A 37 17.23 -1.98 -11.61
CA ASP A 37 18.28 -2.08 -10.60
C ASP A 37 17.82 -1.58 -9.23
N THR A 38 17.12 -0.45 -9.20
CA THR A 38 16.54 0.09 -7.97
C THR A 38 15.47 -0.83 -7.40
N LEU A 39 14.56 -1.34 -8.25
CA LEU A 39 13.55 -2.30 -7.81
C LEU A 39 14.18 -3.59 -7.28
N ARG A 40 15.32 -4.03 -7.83
CA ARG A 40 16.07 -5.17 -7.32
C ARG A 40 16.67 -4.89 -5.95
N LYS A 41 17.32 -3.73 -5.76
CA LYS A 41 17.87 -3.33 -4.45
C LYS A 41 16.78 -3.27 -3.37
N ILE A 42 15.65 -2.63 -3.68
CA ILE A 42 14.49 -2.52 -2.78
C ILE A 42 13.91 -3.91 -2.48
N GLY A 43 13.59 -4.70 -3.51
CA GLY A 43 13.02 -6.04 -3.36
C GLY A 43 13.95 -7.05 -2.66
N THR A 44 15.26 -6.78 -2.63
CA THR A 44 16.21 -7.63 -1.93
C THR A 44 16.35 -7.31 -0.44
N SER A 45 16.00 -6.09 -0.03
CA SER A 45 16.07 -5.62 1.35
C SER A 45 14.79 -5.91 2.13
N ILE A 46 14.84 -6.89 3.04
CA ILE A 46 13.72 -7.26 3.92
C ILE A 46 13.16 -6.06 4.72
N PRO A 47 13.98 -5.25 5.45
CA PRO A 47 13.44 -4.17 6.27
C PRO A 47 12.71 -3.11 5.44
N VAL A 48 13.18 -2.84 4.22
CA VAL A 48 12.48 -1.91 3.31
C VAL A 48 11.13 -2.49 2.87
N MET A 49 11.08 -3.79 2.57
CA MET A 49 9.83 -4.43 2.16
C MET A 49 8.81 -4.44 3.30
N GLU A 50 9.24 -4.71 4.53
CA GLU A 50 8.40 -4.64 5.73
C GLU A 50 7.88 -3.22 5.94
N ARG A 51 8.75 -2.21 5.84
CA ARG A 51 8.37 -0.81 5.93
C ARG A 51 7.36 -0.40 4.87
N LEU A 52 7.56 -0.81 3.62
CA LEU A 52 6.60 -0.55 2.54
C LEU A 52 5.24 -1.18 2.85
N VAL A 53 5.21 -2.40 3.37
CA VAL A 53 3.95 -3.07 3.78
C VAL A 53 3.27 -2.32 4.93
N GLU A 54 4.04 -1.77 5.87
CA GLU A 54 3.53 -0.95 6.96
C GLU A 54 2.94 0.38 6.46
N MET A 55 3.62 1.04 5.51
CA MET A 55 3.16 2.28 4.87
C MET A 55 1.83 2.12 4.13
N LEU A 56 1.46 0.91 3.71
CA LEU A 56 0.12 0.66 3.15
C LEU A 56 -1.00 0.83 4.19
N ASN A 57 -0.70 0.63 5.48
CA ASN A 57 -1.66 0.74 6.58
C ASN A 57 -1.77 2.15 7.17
N TRP A 58 -1.01 3.10 6.64
CA TRP A 58 -1.09 4.51 7.03
C TRP A 58 -2.51 5.05 6.78
N LYS A 59 -3.04 5.85 7.71
CA LYS A 59 -4.45 6.29 7.70
C LYS A 59 -4.61 7.81 7.66
N TYR A 60 -3.55 8.57 7.89
CA TYR A 60 -3.65 10.02 7.94
C TYR A 60 -3.78 10.59 6.52
N PRO A 61 -4.65 11.60 6.28
CA PRO A 61 -4.77 12.24 4.97
C PRO A 61 -3.46 12.85 4.46
N SER A 62 -2.61 13.35 5.36
CA SER A 62 -1.26 13.86 5.05
C SER A 62 -0.33 12.81 4.43
N GLU A 63 -0.63 11.53 4.63
CA GLU A 63 0.16 10.39 4.19
C GLU A 63 -0.42 9.72 2.94
N GLU A 64 -1.55 10.20 2.41
CA GLU A 64 -2.27 9.55 1.31
C GLU A 64 -1.39 9.39 0.07
N GLU A 65 -0.65 10.43 -0.31
CA GLU A 65 0.29 10.42 -1.45
C GLU A 65 1.44 9.43 -1.24
N ILE A 66 1.92 9.33 0.00
CA ILE A 66 2.98 8.38 0.37
C ILE A 66 2.45 6.96 0.25
N ARG A 67 1.29 6.69 0.86
CA ARG A 67 0.62 5.39 0.81
C ARG A 67 0.32 4.96 -0.63
N LYS A 68 -0.14 5.89 -1.49
CA LYS A 68 -0.38 5.63 -2.91
C LYS A 68 0.91 5.27 -3.64
N SER A 69 1.97 6.03 -3.43
CA SER A 69 3.29 5.77 -4.01
C SER A 69 3.85 4.43 -3.56
N THR A 70 3.70 4.08 -2.28
CA THR A 70 4.05 2.77 -1.72
C THR A 70 3.29 1.64 -2.40
N ALA A 71 1.98 1.78 -2.63
CA ALA A 71 1.20 0.80 -3.36
C ALA A 71 1.66 0.63 -4.83
N GLU A 72 2.05 1.72 -5.51
CA GLU A 72 2.66 1.64 -6.84
C GLU A 72 3.98 0.85 -6.83
N ILE A 73 4.83 1.09 -5.83
CA ILE A 73 6.12 0.41 -5.67
C ILE A 73 5.91 -1.09 -5.43
N ILE A 74 5.05 -1.46 -4.49
CA ILE A 74 4.72 -2.86 -4.20
C ILE A 74 4.11 -3.55 -5.43
N SER A 75 3.25 -2.86 -6.18
CA SER A 75 2.73 -3.37 -7.46
C SER A 75 3.85 -3.65 -8.46
N LYS A 76 4.84 -2.76 -8.60
CA LYS A 76 6.00 -3.00 -9.48
C LYS A 76 6.84 -4.17 -8.99
N LEU A 77 7.11 -4.24 -7.69
CA LEU A 77 7.93 -5.29 -7.07
C LEU A 77 7.30 -6.68 -7.25
N THR A 78 6.00 -6.82 -6.98
CA THR A 78 5.26 -8.09 -7.12
C THR A 78 5.17 -8.60 -8.56
N GLY A 79 5.55 -7.80 -9.56
CA GLY A 79 5.71 -8.27 -10.93
C GLY A 79 6.84 -9.28 -11.12
N LYS A 80 7.82 -9.32 -10.20
CA LYS A 80 8.92 -10.31 -10.21
C LYS A 80 8.58 -11.46 -9.26
N LYS A 81 8.68 -12.71 -9.72
CA LYS A 81 8.31 -13.92 -8.94
C LYS A 81 8.96 -13.97 -7.55
N GLN A 82 10.26 -13.70 -7.45
CA GLN A 82 10.96 -13.72 -6.16
C GLN A 82 10.47 -12.65 -5.18
N ASN A 83 10.14 -11.46 -5.69
CA ASN A 83 9.61 -10.37 -4.86
C ASN A 83 8.17 -10.64 -4.44
N SER A 84 7.36 -11.27 -5.30
CA SER A 84 6.00 -11.72 -4.95
C SER A 84 6.01 -12.64 -3.73
N LEU A 85 6.91 -13.63 -3.71
CA LEU A 85 7.10 -14.52 -2.55
C LEU A 85 7.54 -13.77 -1.29
N ARG A 86 8.44 -12.80 -1.43
CA ARG A 86 8.93 -11.99 -0.30
C ARG A 86 7.84 -11.09 0.29
N VAL A 87 7.07 -10.40 -0.56
CA VAL A 87 5.93 -9.58 -0.11
C VAL A 87 4.94 -10.43 0.66
N ALA A 88 4.56 -11.58 0.11
CA ALA A 88 3.61 -12.48 0.76
C ALA A 88 4.18 -13.22 1.99
N ALA A 89 5.50 -13.20 2.20
CA ALA A 89 6.12 -13.76 3.39
C ALA A 89 6.10 -12.78 4.58
N ILE A 90 5.89 -11.49 4.33
CA ILE A 90 5.81 -10.48 5.39
C ILE A 90 4.50 -10.69 6.18
N PRO A 91 4.58 -10.82 7.51
CA PRO A 91 3.39 -10.91 8.36
C PRO A 91 2.46 -9.71 8.16
N GLY A 92 1.16 -9.96 8.01
CA GLY A 92 0.18 -8.90 7.81
C GLY A 92 0.13 -8.32 6.40
N ALA A 93 0.98 -8.75 5.46
CA ALA A 93 1.03 -8.15 4.13
C ALA A 93 -0.30 -8.26 3.37
N MET A 94 -1.00 -9.40 3.48
CA MET A 94 -2.28 -9.60 2.81
C MET A 94 -3.37 -8.70 3.41
N GLU A 95 -3.35 -8.51 4.73
CA GLU A 95 -4.22 -7.59 5.46
C GLU A 95 -3.92 -6.13 5.06
N SER A 96 -2.64 -5.76 4.95
CA SER A 96 -2.22 -4.44 4.48
C SER A 96 -2.63 -4.16 3.05
N ILE A 97 -2.54 -5.14 2.16
CA ILE A 97 -3.02 -5.00 0.78
C ILE A 97 -4.55 -4.94 0.76
N SER A 98 -5.22 -5.72 1.62
CA SER A 98 -6.69 -5.67 1.79
C SER A 98 -7.17 -4.31 2.30
N SER A 99 -6.36 -3.58 3.07
CA SER A 99 -6.73 -2.25 3.58
C SER A 99 -6.80 -1.19 2.48
N LEU A 100 -6.16 -1.42 1.33
CA LEU A 100 -6.31 -0.58 0.13
C LEU A 100 -7.70 -0.72 -0.50
N LEU A 101 -8.36 -1.87 -0.30
CA LEU A 101 -9.64 -2.19 -0.92
C LEU A 101 -10.82 -1.63 -0.13
N HIS A 102 -11.47 -0.62 -0.72
CA HIS A 102 -12.65 0.06 -0.24
C HIS A 102 -13.79 -0.11 -1.25
N LEU A 103 -14.71 -1.04 -0.96
CA LEU A 103 -15.94 -1.13 -1.71
C LEU A 103 -16.87 -0.03 -1.21
N GLY A 104 -17.13 0.97 -2.06
CA GLY A 104 -18.11 2.03 -1.81
C GLY A 104 -19.55 1.52 -1.86
N ARG A 105 -19.85 0.39 -1.19
CA ARG A 105 -21.23 0.07 -0.86
C ARG A 105 -21.65 1.16 0.09
N ASN A 106 -22.49 2.08 -0.39
CA ASN A 106 -23.00 3.25 0.32
C ASN A 106 -22.84 3.07 1.82
N SER A 107 -22.01 3.91 2.44
CA SER A 107 -22.03 4.12 3.88
C SER A 107 -23.42 4.62 4.26
N SER A 108 -24.38 3.71 4.32
CA SER A 108 -25.64 3.89 5.02
C SER A 108 -25.25 3.97 6.48
N CYS A 109 -25.10 5.21 6.97
CA CYS A 109 -25.13 5.61 8.35
C CYS A 109 -24.53 4.64 9.39
N ALA A 110 -23.27 4.90 9.75
CA ALA A 110 -22.91 4.96 11.16
C ALA A 110 -22.43 6.38 11.49
N HIS A 111 -23.22 7.39 11.07
CA HIS A 111 -23.21 8.68 11.75
C HIS A 111 -23.96 8.46 13.07
N ASN A 112 -23.28 7.89 14.06
CA ASN A 112 -23.73 8.05 15.43
C ASN A 112 -23.45 9.50 15.79
N GLU A 113 -24.47 10.33 15.60
CA GLU A 113 -24.53 11.70 16.09
C GLU A 113 -24.29 11.70 17.61
N ILE A 114 -23.08 12.02 18.04
CA ILE A 114 -22.87 12.76 19.29
C ILE A 114 -21.78 13.79 19.07
N ASN A 115 -22.24 14.97 18.63
CA ASN A 115 -21.69 16.30 18.91
C ASN A 115 -20.16 16.47 18.87
N GLN A 116 -19.64 16.93 17.73
CA GLN A 116 -18.85 18.16 17.70
C GLN A 116 -18.84 18.81 16.32
N LYS A 117 -19.37 20.03 16.32
CA LYS A 117 -19.36 21.06 15.27
C LYS A 117 -17.92 21.43 14.92
N THR A 118 -17.50 21.21 13.67
CA THR A 118 -16.57 22.09 12.92
C THR A 118 -16.58 21.74 11.42
N ASP A 119 -16.91 22.78 10.66
CA ASP A 119 -16.55 23.11 9.28
C ASP A 119 -16.77 22.13 8.11
N ILE A 120 -17.75 22.55 7.32
CA ILE A 120 -17.93 22.32 5.89
C ILE A 120 -16.74 22.94 5.14
N THR A 121 -15.70 22.17 4.81
CA THR A 121 -14.83 22.32 3.60
C THR A 121 -13.74 21.24 3.59
N ASP A 122 -13.34 20.79 2.39
CA ASP A 122 -12.14 19.96 2.12
C ASP A 122 -12.15 18.44 2.35
N HIS A 123 -13.27 17.73 2.08
CA HIS A 123 -13.15 16.33 1.64
C HIS A 123 -12.74 16.30 0.15
N VAL A 124 -11.53 16.78 -0.12
CA VAL A 124 -10.85 16.74 -1.42
C VAL A 124 -10.71 15.27 -1.82
N HIS A 125 -11.62 14.83 -2.71
CA HIS A 125 -11.47 13.73 -3.66
C HIS A 125 -10.53 12.58 -3.23
N TYR A 126 -10.79 11.94 -2.09
CA TYR A 126 -10.02 10.75 -1.67
C TYR A 126 -10.18 9.66 -2.74
N GLU A 127 -9.09 9.31 -3.41
CA GLU A 127 -9.13 8.47 -4.60
C GLU A 127 -9.20 6.98 -4.25
N PHE A 128 -10.30 6.55 -3.62
CA PHE A 128 -10.56 5.14 -3.32
C PHE A 128 -10.43 4.24 -4.56
N SER A 129 -10.78 4.74 -5.75
CA SER A 129 -10.63 4.02 -7.02
C SER A 129 -9.16 3.70 -7.36
N SER A 130 -8.25 4.64 -7.14
CA SER A 130 -6.80 4.45 -7.34
C SER A 130 -6.25 3.39 -6.39
N PHE A 131 -6.65 3.43 -5.11
CA PHE A 131 -6.25 2.42 -4.13
C PHE A 131 -6.83 1.04 -4.44
N ASN A 132 -8.11 0.96 -4.83
CA ASN A 132 -8.76 -0.28 -5.25
C ASN A 132 -8.03 -0.93 -6.43
N LEU A 133 -7.72 -0.14 -7.47
CA LEU A 133 -7.02 -0.63 -8.65
C LEU A 133 -5.63 -1.18 -8.29
N LEU A 134 -4.86 -0.44 -7.48
CA LEU A 134 -3.54 -0.88 -7.03
C LEU A 134 -3.62 -2.15 -6.16
N GLY A 135 -4.54 -2.18 -5.19
CA GLY A 135 -4.75 -3.35 -4.34
C GLY A 135 -5.12 -4.60 -5.13
N LEU A 136 -6.09 -4.50 -6.04
CA LEU A 136 -6.50 -5.61 -6.90
C LEU A 136 -5.37 -6.06 -7.84
N LEU A 137 -4.58 -5.11 -8.37
CA LEU A 137 -3.43 -5.43 -9.23
C LEU A 137 -2.33 -6.16 -8.46
N ILE A 138 -2.03 -5.76 -7.23
CA ILE A 138 -1.09 -6.44 -6.35
C ILE A 138 -1.58 -7.87 -6.06
N LEU A 139 -2.85 -8.01 -5.64
CA LEU A 139 -3.44 -9.33 -5.35
C LEU A 139 -3.40 -10.24 -6.57
N LYS A 140 -3.76 -9.73 -7.76
CA LYS A 140 -3.65 -10.47 -9.02
C LYS A 140 -2.23 -10.96 -9.27
N LYS A 141 -1.21 -10.12 -9.05
CA LYS A 141 0.21 -10.51 -9.23
C LYS A 141 0.65 -11.55 -8.21
N LEU A 142 0.27 -11.40 -6.95
CA LEU A 142 0.55 -12.38 -5.89
C LEU A 142 -0.10 -13.73 -6.19
N ALA A 143 -1.34 -13.73 -6.73
CA ALA A 143 -2.11 -14.92 -7.09
C ALA A 143 -1.51 -15.79 -8.19
N HIS A 144 -0.45 -15.33 -8.89
CA HIS A 144 0.25 -16.18 -9.85
C HIS A 144 1.03 -17.31 -9.16
N ASP A 145 1.26 -17.21 -7.86
CA ASP A 145 1.90 -18.23 -7.04
C ASP A 145 0.86 -18.96 -6.18
N HIS A 146 0.91 -20.28 -6.18
CA HIS A 146 -0.09 -21.11 -5.51
C HIS A 146 -0.04 -20.99 -3.98
N ASP A 147 1.14 -20.82 -3.39
CA ASP A 147 1.29 -20.68 -1.93
C ASP A 147 0.70 -19.35 -1.48
N ASN A 148 0.87 -18.31 -2.31
CA ASN A 148 0.24 -17.01 -2.08
C ASN A 148 -1.29 -17.09 -2.16
N CYS A 149 -1.85 -17.90 -3.08
CA CYS A 149 -3.29 -18.17 -3.11
C CYS A 149 -3.81 -18.79 -1.81
N GLY A 150 -3.08 -19.76 -1.26
CA GLY A 150 -3.41 -20.34 0.05
C GLY A 150 -3.42 -19.29 1.16
N LYS A 151 -2.42 -18.40 1.19
CA LYS A 151 -2.37 -17.28 2.16
C LYS A 151 -3.54 -16.31 1.99
N MET A 152 -3.82 -15.87 0.77
CA MET A 152 -4.95 -14.98 0.49
C MET A 152 -6.29 -15.59 0.91
N GLY A 153 -6.47 -16.90 0.68
CA GLY A 153 -7.67 -17.61 1.10
C GLY A 153 -7.86 -17.67 2.62
N ASN A 154 -6.75 -17.69 3.36
CA ASN A 154 -6.73 -17.70 4.82
C ASN A 154 -6.81 -16.30 5.44
N THR A 155 -6.53 -15.24 4.68
CA THR A 155 -6.63 -13.85 5.16
C THR A 155 -8.09 -13.47 5.39
N ARG A 156 -8.41 -13.15 6.65
CA ARG A 156 -9.78 -12.85 7.07
C ARG A 156 -10.37 -11.68 6.30
N GLY A 157 -11.53 -11.91 5.68
CA GLY A 157 -12.30 -10.87 4.99
C GLY A 157 -11.74 -10.44 3.63
N LEU A 158 -10.61 -11.00 3.17
CA LEU A 158 -10.04 -10.67 1.86
C LEU A 158 -10.85 -11.29 0.71
N LEU A 159 -11.18 -12.57 0.77
CA LEU A 159 -11.98 -13.22 -0.27
C LEU A 159 -13.36 -12.58 -0.47
N PRO A 160 -14.16 -12.31 0.58
CA PRO A 160 -15.43 -11.59 0.42
C PRO A 160 -15.28 -10.23 -0.26
N LYS A 161 -14.26 -9.44 0.10
CA LYS A 161 -13.98 -8.16 -0.56
C LYS A 161 -13.69 -8.34 -2.04
N ILE A 162 -12.82 -9.28 -2.41
CA ILE A 162 -12.48 -9.53 -3.82
C ILE A 162 -13.73 -9.91 -4.62
N ILE A 163 -14.57 -10.80 -4.05
CA ILE A 163 -15.84 -11.22 -4.66
C ILE A 163 -16.76 -10.03 -4.86
N ASP A 164 -16.90 -9.14 -3.87
CA ASP A 164 -17.75 -7.97 -4.02
C ASP A 164 -17.32 -7.06 -5.20
N PHE A 165 -16.01 -6.94 -5.46
CA PHE A 165 -15.51 -6.21 -6.65
C PHE A 165 -15.83 -6.92 -7.97
N THR A 166 -16.16 -8.21 -7.98
CA THR A 166 -16.61 -8.91 -9.19
C THR A 166 -18.10 -8.70 -9.49
N HIS A 167 -18.88 -8.31 -8.49
CA HIS A 167 -20.31 -8.03 -8.63
C HIS A 167 -20.63 -6.56 -8.91
N ALA A 168 -19.65 -5.67 -8.78
CA ALA A 168 -19.80 -4.23 -8.96
C ALA A 168 -19.60 -3.75 -10.42
N GLY A 169 -19.61 -4.66 -11.39
CA GLY A 169 -19.38 -4.41 -12.82
C GLY A 169 -20.64 -4.53 -13.67
#